data_AF-A0A2X1NCE7-F1
#
_entry.id   AF-A0A2X1NCE7-F1
#
_cell.length_a   1.000
_cell.length_b   1.000
_cell.length_c   1.000
_cell.angle_alpha   90.00
_cell.angle_beta   90.00
_cell.angle_gamma   90.00
#
_symmetry.space_group_name_H-M   'P 1'
#
loop_
_entity.id
_entity.type
_entity.pdbx_description
1 polymer ?
#
loop_
_entity_poly.entity_id
_entity_poly.type
_entity_poly.pdbx_seq_one_letter_code
_entity_poly.pdbx_strand_id
1 'polypeptide(L)'
;MLTLARQQQRQNIRWLLCLSVLMLLALLLSLCAGEQWISPGDWFTPRGELFVWQIRLPRTLAVLLVGAALAISGAVMQALFENPLAEPWTTWRL
;
A
#
# COMPACT_ATOMS: atom_id res chain seq x y z
N MET A 1 21.52 14.23 22.21
CA MET A 1 20.16 14.39 21.66
C MET A 1 20.15 14.39 20.13
N LEU A 2 20.96 15.22 19.45
CA LEU A 2 21.01 15.27 17.97
C LEU A 2 21.48 13.97 17.28
N THR A 3 22.27 13.14 17.95
CA THR A 3 22.76 11.84 17.43
C THR A 3 21.67 10.76 17.35
N LEU A 4 20.83 10.66 18.39
CA LEU A 4 19.68 9.75 18.43
C LEU A 4 18.64 10.13 17.37
N ALA A 5 18.36 11.43 17.20
CA ALA A 5 17.46 11.92 16.15
C ALA A 5 17.94 11.55 14.74
N ARG A 6 19.24 11.67 14.45
CA ARG A 6 19.84 11.26 13.17
C ARG A 6 19.79 9.75 12.96
N GLN A 7 19.98 8.94 13.99
CA GLN A 7 19.85 7.48 13.91
C GLN A 7 18.41 7.06 13.63
N GLN A 8 17.43 7.65 14.32
CA GLN A 8 16.02 7.40 14.09
C GLN A 8 15.61 7.79 12.66
N GLN A 9 16.06 8.94 12.17
CA GLN A 9 15.77 9.39 10.81
C GLN A 9 16.30 8.42 9.75
N ARG A 10 17.50 7.86 9.94
CA ARG A 10 18.05 6.84 9.03
C ARG A 10 17.26 5.54 9.07
N GLN A 11 16.82 5.10 10.24
CA GLN A 11 15.98 3.90 10.35
C GLN A 11 14.62 4.11 9.69
N ASN A 12 13.99 5.27 9.89
CA ASN A 12 12.72 5.62 9.24
C ASN A 12 12.86 5.63 7.71
N ILE A 13 13.92 6.23 7.17
CA ILE A 13 14.17 6.22 5.71
C ILE A 13 14.35 4.78 5.21
N ARG A 14 15.05 3.92 5.94
CA ARG A 14 15.21 2.50 5.57
C ARG A 14 13.87 1.76 5.58
N TRP A 15 13.04 1.98 6.59
CA TRP A 15 11.70 1.39 6.66
C TRP A 15 10.80 1.88 5.52
N LEU A 16 10.79 3.18 5.24
CA LEU A 16 10.04 3.75 4.12
C LEU A 16 10.51 3.18 2.77
N LEU A 17 11.82 3.00 2.59
CA LEU A 17 12.37 2.35 1.39
C LEU A 17 11.97 0.88 1.30
N CYS A 18 12.02 0.12 2.39
CA CYS A 18 11.56 -1.27 2.40
C CYS A 18 10.06 -1.38 2.07
N LEU A 19 9.23 -0.51 2.65
CA LEU A 19 7.80 -0.48 2.38
C LEU A 19 7.49 -0.06 0.94
N SER A 20 8.20 0.92 0.40
CA SER A 20 8.01 1.34 -1.01
C SER A 20 8.43 0.24 -1.99
N VAL A 21 9.53 -0.45 -1.72
CA VAL A 21 9.97 -1.61 -2.50
C VAL A 21 8.94 -2.74 -2.41
N LEU A 22 8.42 -3.04 -1.22
CA LEU A 22 7.38 -4.05 -1.03
C LEU A 22 6.10 -3.67 -1.80
N MET A 23 5.69 -2.40 -1.77
CA MET A 23 4.53 -1.91 -2.50
C MET A 23 4.72 -2.04 -4.02
N LEU A 24 5.91 -1.71 -4.54
CA LEU A 24 6.27 -1.91 -5.94
C LEU A 24 6.25 -3.38 -6.33
N LEU A 25 6.81 -4.27 -5.49
CA LEU A 25 6.75 -5.71 -5.71
C LEU A 25 5.31 -6.22 -5.74
N ALA A 26 4.44 -5.79 -4.82
CA ALA A 26 3.03 -6.13 -4.83
C ALA A 26 2.30 -5.61 -6.08
N LEU A 27 2.68 -4.43 -6.58
CA LEU A 27 2.18 -3.86 -7.84
C LEU A 27 2.59 -4.72 -9.04
N LEU A 28 3.86 -5.09 -9.12
CA LEU A 28 4.39 -5.98 -10.17
C LEU A 28 3.71 -7.35 -10.11
N LEU A 29 3.54 -7.89 -8.90
CA LEU A 29 2.86 -9.16 -8.68
C LEU A 29 1.37 -9.07 -9.05
N SER A 30 0.68 -7.97 -8.76
CA SER A 30 -0.71 -7.73 -9.15
C SER A 30 -0.87 -7.55 -10.67
N LEU A 31 0.10 -6.94 -11.35
CA LEU A 31 0.11 -6.87 -12.81
C LEU A 31 0.34 -8.26 -13.44
N CYS A 32 1.25 -9.05 -12.86
CA CYS A 32 1.61 -10.37 -13.37
C CYS A 32 0.59 -11.47 -12.99
N ALA A 33 -0.05 -11.37 -11.82
CA ALA A 33 -0.98 -12.35 -11.29
C ALA A 33 -2.41 -12.08 -11.77
N GLY A 34 -2.84 -12.85 -12.77
CA GLY A 34 -4.23 -13.01 -13.16
C GLY A 34 -4.44 -14.38 -13.82
N GLU A 35 -5.70 -14.73 -14.13
CA GLU A 35 -6.10 -16.07 -14.63
C GLU A 35 -5.32 -16.58 -15.85
N GLN A 36 -4.72 -15.66 -16.62
CA GLN A 36 -3.66 -15.97 -17.58
C GLN A 36 -2.39 -15.23 -17.17
N TRP A 37 -1.30 -15.99 -17.03
CA TRP A 37 0.06 -15.47 -16.99
C TRP A 37 0.33 -14.78 -18.34
N ILE A 38 0.22 -13.45 -18.37
CA ILE A 38 0.54 -12.66 -19.55
C ILE A 38 1.98 -12.20 -19.38
N SER A 39 2.89 -12.76 -20.18
CA SER A 39 4.29 -12.34 -20.23
C SER A 39 4.38 -10.84 -20.59
N PRO A 40 5.37 -10.08 -20.08
CA PRO A 40 5.59 -8.68 -20.48
C PRO A 40 5.70 -8.46 -22.00
N GLY A 41 6.02 -9.51 -22.76
CA GLY A 41 6.05 -9.48 -24.22
C GLY A 41 4.67 -9.42 -24.89
N ASP A 42 3.61 -9.90 -24.23
CA ASP A 42 2.26 -9.98 -24.80
C ASP A 42 1.35 -8.79 -24.41
N TRP A 43 1.88 -7.82 -23.66
CA TRP A 43 1.15 -6.64 -23.20
C TRP A 43 0.61 -5.77 -24.35
N PHE A 44 1.28 -5.81 -25.52
CA PHE A 44 0.89 -5.05 -26.71
C PHE A 44 -0.02 -5.82 -27.68
N THR A 45 -0.48 -7.02 -27.31
CA THR A 45 -1.52 -7.71 -28.09
C THR A 45 -2.89 -7.07 -27.86
N PRO A 46 -3.82 -7.07 -28.82
CA PRO A 46 -5.15 -6.45 -28.66
C PRO A 46 -5.96 -6.99 -27.46
N ARG A 47 -5.72 -8.26 -27.09
CA ARG A 47 -6.30 -8.87 -25.89
C ARG A 47 -5.59 -8.40 -24.61
N GLY A 48 -4.27 -8.31 -24.63
CA GLY A 48 -3.47 -7.78 -23.53
C GLY A 48 -3.81 -6.33 -23.22
N GLU A 49 -4.01 -5.50 -24.24
CA GLU A 49 -4.33 -4.09 -24.07
C GLU A 49 -5.68 -3.90 -23.36
N LEU A 50 -6.74 -4.57 -23.82
CA LEU A 50 -8.07 -4.53 -23.19
C LEU A 50 -8.04 -5.07 -21.74
N PHE A 51 -7.49 -6.26 -21.52
CA PHE A 51 -7.51 -6.88 -20.19
C PHE A 51 -6.60 -6.18 -19.18
N VAL A 52 -5.39 -5.79 -19.58
CA VAL A 52 -4.43 -5.13 -18.67
C VAL A 52 -4.84 -3.68 -18.42
N TRP A 53 -5.15 -2.90 -19.46
CA TRP A 53 -5.47 -1.48 -19.30
C TRP A 53 -6.89 -1.21 -18.81
N GLN A 54 -7.91 -1.96 -19.26
CA GLN A 54 -9.29 -1.66 -18.89
C GLN A 54 -9.78 -2.41 -17.65
N ILE A 55 -9.16 -3.54 -17.26
CA ILE A 55 -9.62 -4.33 -16.11
C ILE A 55 -8.60 -4.32 -14.97
N ARG A 56 -7.33 -4.67 -15.25
CA ARG A 56 -6.33 -4.82 -14.18
C ARG A 56 -5.84 -3.48 -13.64
N LEU A 57 -5.57 -2.51 -14.53
CA LEU A 57 -5.07 -1.19 -14.13
C LEU A 57 -6.04 -0.40 -13.24
N PRO A 58 -7.34 -0.23 -13.59
CA PRO A 58 -8.27 0.48 -12.71
C PRO A 58 -8.50 -0.25 -11.39
N ARG A 59 -8.53 -1.60 -11.39
CA ARG A 59 -8.63 -2.39 -10.16
C ARG A 59 -7.43 -2.17 -9.24
N THR A 60 -6.22 -2.20 -9.79
CA THR A 60 -4.98 -2.03 -9.01
C THR A 60 -4.90 -0.61 -8.43
N LEU A 61 -5.28 0.41 -9.20
CA LEU A 61 -5.40 1.78 -8.72
C LEU A 61 -6.44 1.91 -7.60
N ALA A 62 -7.62 1.30 -7.75
CA ALA A 62 -8.66 1.33 -6.73
C ALA A 62 -8.17 0.71 -5.41
N VAL A 63 -7.52 -0.45 -5.47
CA VAL A 63 -6.97 -1.13 -4.28
C VAL A 63 -5.88 -0.29 -3.61
N LEU A 64 -4.98 0.34 -4.39
CA LEU A 64 -3.95 1.23 -3.85
C LEU A 64 -4.55 2.45 -3.16
N LEU A 65 -5.52 3.11 -3.79
CA LEU A 65 -6.18 4.30 -3.23
C LEU A 65 -6.96 3.95 -1.97
N VAL A 66 -7.73 2.87 -1.98
CA VAL A 66 -8.51 2.41 -0.82
C VAL A 66 -7.58 1.99 0.32
N GLY A 67 -6.51 1.24 0.03
CA GLY A 67 -5.52 0.83 1.03
C GLY A 67 -4.81 2.04 1.67
N ALA A 68 -4.40 3.02 0.86
CA ALA A 68 -3.81 4.26 1.36
C ALA A 68 -4.78 5.06 2.22
N ALA A 69 -6.04 5.21 1.77
CA ALA A 69 -7.07 5.92 2.52
C ALA A 69 -7.38 5.27 3.88
N LEU A 70 -7.47 3.94 3.93
CA LEU A 70 -7.67 3.20 5.18
C LEU A 70 -6.48 3.33 6.13
N ALA A 71 -5.25 3.23 5.62
CA ALA A 71 -4.05 3.40 6.43
C ALA A 71 -3.95 4.82 7.03
N ILE A 72 -4.23 5.85 6.23
CA ILE A 72 -4.25 7.24 6.68
C ILE A 72 -5.37 7.45 7.70
N SER A 73 -6.58 6.98 7.43
CA SER A 73 -7.71 7.08 8.37
C SER A 73 -7.40 6.43 9.72
N GLY A 74 -6.79 5.24 9.73
CA GLY A 74 -6.34 4.58 10.95
C GLY A 74 -5.29 5.39 11.72
N ALA A 75 -4.29 5.95 11.01
CA ALA A 75 -3.27 6.81 11.63
C ALA A 75 -3.86 8.11 12.20
N VAL A 76 -4.81 8.73 11.49
CA VAL A 76 -5.54 9.92 11.97
C VAL A 76 -6.35 9.58 13.21
N MET A 77 -7.02 8.43 13.24
CA MET A 77 -7.78 7.98 14.40
C MET A 77 -6.86 7.76 15.61
N GLN A 78 -5.72 7.09 15.41
CA GLN A 78 -4.71 6.90 16.47
C GLN A 78 -4.16 8.23 17.01
N ALA A 79 -3.97 9.23 16.13
CA ALA A 79 -3.50 10.56 16.52
C ALA A 79 -4.59 11.36 17.26
N LEU A 80 -5.85 11.27 16.82
CA LEU A 80 -6.97 12.00 17.42
C LEU A 80 -7.28 11.51 18.84
N PHE A 81 -7.19 10.20 19.07
CA PHE A 81 -7.41 9.62 20.40
C PHE A 81 -6.16 9.61 21.28
N GLU A 82 -5.00 10.07 20.75
CA GLU A 82 -3.68 9.98 21.39
C GLU A 82 -3.37 8.60 21.99
N ASN A 83 -3.99 7.55 21.44
CA ASN A 83 -3.95 6.21 21.98
C ASN A 83 -3.56 5.23 20.86
N PRO A 84 -2.32 4.69 20.90
CA PRO A 84 -1.83 3.76 19.89
C PRO A 84 -2.58 2.41 19.87
N LEU A 85 -3.49 2.17 20.81
CA LEU A 85 -4.37 1.00 20.94
C LEU A 85 -5.86 1.38 20.88
N ALA A 86 -6.24 2.53 20.32
CA ALA A 86 -7.65 2.91 20.17
C ALA A 86 -8.37 2.00 19.15
N GLU A 87 -8.77 0.81 19.59
CA GLU A 87 -9.74 -0.05 18.95
C GLU A 87 -11.13 0.50 19.35
N PRO A 88 -12.10 0.64 18.42
CA PRO A 88 -13.42 1.22 18.70
C PRO A 88 -14.25 0.52 19.80
N TRP A 89 -13.76 -0.60 20.34
CA TRP A 89 -14.47 -1.47 21.27
C TRP A 89 -14.16 -1.26 22.75
N THR A 90 -13.12 -0.52 23.14
CA THR A 90 -12.72 -0.41 24.55
C THR A 90 -13.40 0.72 25.33
N THR A 91 -14.13 1.63 24.67
CA THR A 91 -14.65 2.84 25.33
C THR A 91 -16.06 2.68 25.94
N TRP A 92 -16.78 1.58 25.71
CA TRP A 92 -18.19 1.51 26.13
C TRP A 92 -18.43 1.04 27.58
N ARG A 93 -17.42 0.58 28.33
CA ARG A 93 -17.63 0.16 29.73
C ARG A 93 -17.33 1.26 30.74
N LEU A 94 -18.15 2.30 30.80
CA LEU A 94 -18.39 3.11 32.01
C LEU A 94 -19.83 3.65 32.00
#